data_AF-A0A453HIF0-F1
#
_entry.id   AF-A0A453HIF0-F1
#
_cell.length_a   1.000
_cell.length_b   1.000
_cell.length_c   1.000
_cell.angle_alpha   90.00
_cell.angle_beta   90.00
_cell.angle_gamma   90.00
#
_symmetry.space_group_name_H-M   'P 1'
#
loop_
_entity.id
_entity.type
_entity.pdbx_description
1 polymer ?
#
loop_
_entity_poly.entity_id
_entity_poly.type
_entity_poly.pdbx_seq_one_letter_code
_entity_poly.pdbx_strand_id
1 'polypeptide(L)'
;LKTRPTAQVGSEGRRKPPNSRPPSTPDLAAAAAADEMLLLRGLLLAALLAVARSPLASASESDHKYKISEPVKLWVNKVGPYNNPQETYNYYSLPFCQPAENPAHKWGGLGEVLGGNELIDSQIDIQFLKNVDKGPICTIELDAKKVQQFTDAIESSYWFELFIGTKIRIWLIVLCWLIFFLFWM
;
A
#
# COMPACT_ATOMS: atom_id res chain seq x y z
N LEU A 1 -76.40 -55.49 -50.62
CA LEU A 1 -77.80 -55.12 -50.31
C LEU A 1 -78.01 -55.19 -48.80
N LYS A 2 -78.83 -54.26 -48.26
CA LYS A 2 -79.32 -54.12 -46.87
C LYS A 2 -78.40 -53.34 -45.90
N THR A 3 -78.46 -52.00 -45.90
CA THR A 3 -79.38 -51.04 -45.20
C THR A 3 -79.06 -50.83 -43.71
N ARG A 4 -78.75 -49.58 -43.37
CA ARG A 4 -78.75 -48.95 -42.03
C ARG A 4 -80.17 -48.98 -41.41
N PRO A 5 -80.33 -48.83 -40.08
CA PRO A 5 -80.57 -47.47 -39.54
C PRO A 5 -80.05 -47.20 -38.11
N THR A 6 -80.23 -45.93 -37.73
CA THR A 6 -79.83 -45.20 -36.52
C THR A 6 -80.96 -45.16 -35.47
N ALA A 7 -80.62 -45.13 -34.15
CA ALA A 7 -81.30 -44.42 -33.02
C ALA A 7 -80.83 -45.06 -31.67
N GLN A 8 -80.19 -44.38 -30.71
CA GLN A 8 -80.60 -43.30 -29.77
C GLN A 8 -81.34 -43.78 -28.49
N VAL A 9 -80.85 -43.27 -27.33
CA VAL A 9 -81.48 -43.03 -25.99
C VAL A 9 -81.36 -44.06 -24.85
N GLY A 10 -80.91 -43.56 -23.67
CA GLY A 10 -81.34 -43.97 -22.30
C GLY A 10 -80.23 -44.50 -21.38
N SER A 11 -79.49 -43.69 -20.60
CA SER A 11 -79.75 -43.26 -19.20
C SER A 11 -79.87 -44.38 -18.16
N GLU A 12 -78.87 -44.54 -17.26
CA GLU A 12 -79.00 -44.51 -15.78
C GLU A 12 -77.64 -44.90 -15.14
N GLY A 13 -77.19 -44.14 -14.15
CA GLY A 13 -75.80 -44.14 -13.67
C GLY A 13 -75.42 -45.17 -12.60
N ARG A 14 -74.11 -45.25 -12.36
CA ARG A 14 -73.54 -45.75 -11.11
C ARG A 14 -72.34 -44.89 -10.71
N ARG A 15 -72.54 -44.13 -9.63
CA ARG A 15 -71.55 -43.29 -8.94
C ARG A 15 -70.36 -44.16 -8.49
N LYS A 16 -69.13 -43.70 -8.75
CA LYS A 16 -67.92 -44.12 -8.01
C LYS A 16 -67.63 -43.07 -6.92
N PRO A 17 -67.22 -43.46 -5.71
CA PRO A 17 -67.10 -42.55 -4.58
C PRO A 17 -65.88 -41.62 -4.71
N PRO A 18 -65.95 -40.40 -4.14
CA PRO A 18 -64.81 -39.49 -4.03
C PRO A 18 -64.01 -39.83 -2.77
N ASN A 19 -62.69 -39.90 -2.87
CA ASN A 19 -61.75 -39.48 -1.80
C ASN A 19 -60.30 -39.73 -2.24
N SER A 20 -59.79 -38.85 -3.09
CA SER A 20 -58.36 -38.52 -3.07
C SER A 20 -58.13 -37.57 -1.89
N ARG A 21 -57.41 -38.02 -0.85
CA ARG A 21 -56.84 -37.08 0.12
C ARG A 21 -55.79 -36.23 -0.60
N PRO A 22 -55.80 -34.90 -0.51
CA PRO A 22 -54.63 -34.12 -0.86
C PRO A 22 -53.50 -34.43 0.14
N PRO A 23 -52.22 -34.38 -0.27
CA PRO A 23 -51.11 -34.48 0.66
C PRO A 23 -51.18 -33.31 1.66
N SER A 24 -50.80 -33.61 2.90
CA SER A 24 -50.73 -32.65 3.99
C SER A 24 -49.84 -31.45 3.64
N THR A 25 -50.19 -30.29 4.19
CA THR A 25 -49.55 -28.99 3.96
C THR A 25 -48.20 -28.68 4.68
N PRO A 26 -47.44 -29.60 5.34
CA PRO A 26 -46.10 -29.25 5.83
C PRO A 26 -44.99 -29.44 4.79
N ASP A 27 -45.21 -30.18 3.70
CA ASP A 27 -44.13 -30.52 2.74
C ASP A 27 -43.75 -29.37 1.79
N LEU A 28 -44.69 -28.48 1.47
CA LEU A 28 -44.44 -27.35 0.58
C LEU A 28 -43.64 -26.23 1.27
N ALA A 29 -43.82 -26.06 2.59
CA ALA A 29 -43.03 -25.13 3.40
C ALA A 29 -41.61 -25.66 3.66
N ALA A 30 -41.47 -26.98 3.85
CA ALA A 30 -40.16 -27.63 4.02
C ALA A 30 -39.30 -27.60 2.75
N ALA A 31 -39.92 -27.74 1.57
CA ALA A 31 -39.21 -27.63 0.28
C ALA A 31 -38.76 -26.19 -0.01
N ALA A 32 -39.58 -25.18 0.29
CA ALA A 32 -39.18 -23.77 0.17
C ALA A 32 -38.06 -23.40 1.16
N ALA A 33 -38.10 -23.91 2.40
CA ALA A 33 -37.04 -23.69 3.39
C ALA A 33 -35.72 -24.40 3.04
N ALA A 34 -35.78 -25.54 2.35
CA ALA A 34 -34.60 -26.25 1.87
C ALA A 34 -33.91 -25.52 0.71
N ASP A 35 -34.68 -24.89 -0.18
CA ASP A 35 -34.17 -24.08 -1.29
C ASP A 35 -33.49 -22.79 -0.78
N GLU A 36 -34.15 -22.06 0.14
CA GLU A 36 -33.57 -20.90 0.84
C GLU A 36 -32.28 -21.26 1.60
N MET A 37 -32.24 -22.43 2.23
CA MET A 37 -31.05 -22.92 2.95
C MET A 37 -29.93 -23.38 2.00
N LEU A 38 -30.25 -23.85 0.80
CA LEU A 38 -29.29 -24.19 -0.25
C LEU A 38 -28.68 -22.92 -0.85
N LEU A 39 -29.50 -21.88 -1.08
CA LEU A 39 -29.06 -20.56 -1.53
C LEU A 39 -28.15 -19.89 -0.50
N LEU A 40 -28.50 -19.94 0.79
CA LEU A 40 -27.69 -19.36 1.86
C LEU A 40 -26.33 -20.07 2.00
N ARG A 41 -26.30 -21.41 1.87
CA ARG A 41 -25.06 -22.20 1.88
C ARG A 41 -24.20 -21.92 0.64
N GLY A 42 -24.83 -21.76 -0.53
CA GLY A 42 -24.15 -21.36 -1.76
C GLY A 42 -23.50 -19.98 -1.65
N LEU A 43 -24.22 -19.00 -1.08
CA LEU A 43 -23.71 -17.66 -0.80
C LEU A 43 -22.56 -17.68 0.21
N LEU A 44 -22.65 -18.47 1.28
CA LEU A 44 -21.59 -18.64 2.27
C LEU A 44 -20.33 -19.29 1.68
N LEU A 45 -20.50 -20.33 0.85
CA LEU A 45 -19.38 -20.99 0.17
C LEU A 45 -18.71 -20.07 -0.86
N ALA A 46 -19.50 -19.30 -1.61
CA ALA A 46 -18.98 -18.30 -2.54
C ALA A 46 -18.20 -17.19 -1.80
N ALA A 47 -18.71 -16.73 -0.65
CA ALA A 47 -18.02 -15.75 0.18
C ALA A 47 -16.71 -16.29 0.77
N LEU A 48 -16.69 -17.53 1.25
CA LEU A 48 -15.48 -18.19 1.78
C LEU A 48 -14.43 -18.39 0.68
N LEU A 49 -14.84 -18.80 -0.52
CA LEU A 49 -13.95 -18.92 -1.68
C LEU A 49 -13.41 -17.57 -2.15
N ALA A 50 -14.20 -16.49 -2.04
CA ALA A 50 -13.75 -15.13 -2.35
C ALA A 50 -12.72 -14.61 -1.34
N VAL A 51 -12.90 -14.89 -0.05
CA VAL A 51 -11.93 -14.53 1.01
C VAL A 51 -10.65 -15.35 0.90
N ALA A 52 -10.72 -16.65 0.57
CA ALA A 52 -9.53 -17.48 0.39
C ALA A 52 -8.68 -17.07 -0.84
N ARG A 53 -9.26 -16.33 -1.78
CA ARG A 53 -8.60 -15.80 -2.98
C ARG A 53 -8.02 -14.39 -2.80
N SER A 54 -8.15 -13.79 -1.62
CA SER A 54 -7.47 -12.53 -1.36
C SER A 54 -5.96 -12.77 -1.47
N PRO A 55 -5.23 -12.08 -2.36
CA PRO A 55 -3.80 -12.27 -2.47
C PRO A 55 -3.17 -11.99 -1.11
N LEU A 56 -2.37 -12.94 -0.63
CA LEU A 56 -1.51 -12.73 0.53
C LEU A 56 -0.65 -11.51 0.19
N ALA A 57 -0.87 -10.40 0.89
CA ALA A 57 -0.25 -9.12 0.57
C ALA A 57 1.27 -9.26 0.60
N SER A 58 1.88 -9.38 -0.58
CA SER A 58 3.31 -9.33 -0.76
C SER A 58 3.68 -7.86 -0.91
N ALA A 59 4.48 -7.34 0.02
CA ALA A 59 4.81 -5.92 0.12
C ALA A 59 6.11 -5.59 -0.61
N SER A 60 6.16 -4.39 -1.22
CA SER A 60 7.30 -3.85 -1.99
C SER A 60 7.50 -2.36 -1.63
N GLU A 61 8.69 -1.83 -1.94
CA GLU A 61 9.12 -0.44 -1.71
C GLU A 61 8.07 0.62 -2.12
N SER A 62 7.18 0.30 -3.07
CA SER A 62 6.09 1.15 -3.57
C SER A 62 4.89 1.36 -2.63
N ASP A 63 4.66 0.43 -1.69
CA ASP A 63 3.37 0.32 -0.97
C ASP A 63 3.47 0.69 0.53
N HIS A 64 4.64 1.18 0.98
CA HIS A 64 4.90 1.68 2.35
C HIS A 64 4.61 0.72 3.50
N LYS A 65 4.53 -0.58 3.22
CA LYS A 65 4.38 -1.60 4.26
C LYS A 65 5.71 -2.29 4.45
N TYR A 66 6.48 -1.81 5.42
CA TYR A 66 7.72 -2.46 5.82
C TYR A 66 7.42 -3.61 6.76
N LYS A 67 8.09 -4.73 6.55
CA LYS A 67 8.15 -5.81 7.53
C LYS A 67 9.11 -5.40 8.65
N ILE A 68 8.89 -5.95 9.84
CA ILE A 68 9.84 -5.83 10.95
C ILE A 68 11.21 -6.31 10.43
N SER A 69 12.27 -5.55 10.71
CA SER A 69 13.66 -5.80 10.26
C SER A 69 13.96 -5.64 8.76
N GLU A 70 13.06 -5.05 7.98
CA GLU A 70 13.33 -4.72 6.57
C GLU A 70 14.22 -3.47 6.46
N PRO A 71 15.23 -3.46 5.54
CA PRO A 71 16.05 -2.28 5.29
C PRO A 71 15.22 -1.17 4.62
N VAL A 72 15.32 0.03 5.15
CA VAL A 72 14.64 1.23 4.67
C VAL A 72 15.64 2.12 3.97
N LYS A 73 15.44 2.36 2.68
CA LYS A 73 16.29 3.27 1.90
C LYS A 73 15.99 4.72 2.25
N LEU A 74 17.04 5.48 2.50
CA LEU A 74 17.02 6.93 2.64
C LEU A 74 17.57 7.56 1.37
N TRP A 75 16.72 8.29 0.67
CA TRP A 75 17.05 9.01 -0.55
C TRP A 75 17.36 10.48 -0.20
N VAL A 76 18.49 10.98 -0.67
CA VAL A 76 18.87 12.39 -0.55
C VAL A 76 18.54 13.12 -1.85
N ASN A 77 18.07 14.37 -1.76
CA ASN A 77 17.78 15.18 -2.94
C ASN A 77 18.58 16.48 -2.91
N LYS A 78 18.12 17.44 -2.09
CA LYS A 78 18.51 18.84 -2.21
C LYS A 78 18.85 19.48 -0.88
N VAL A 79 19.67 20.52 -0.96
CA VAL A 79 20.04 21.40 0.14
C VAL A 79 20.00 22.86 -0.29
N GLY A 80 19.71 23.76 0.63
CA GLY A 80 19.74 25.18 0.33
C GLY A 80 19.70 26.05 1.59
N PRO A 81 20.10 27.32 1.47
CA PRO A 81 19.95 28.28 2.55
C PRO A 81 18.48 28.56 2.83
N TYR A 82 18.09 28.64 4.10
CA TYR A 82 16.71 28.97 4.48
C TYR A 82 16.33 30.41 4.08
N ASN A 83 17.31 31.32 4.09
CA ASN A 83 17.08 32.73 3.78
C ASN A 83 16.87 33.03 2.28
N ASN A 84 17.30 32.11 1.39
CA ASN A 84 17.07 32.26 -0.06
C ASN A 84 16.58 30.94 -0.69
N PRO A 85 15.27 30.66 -0.67
CA PRO A 85 14.71 29.42 -1.19
C PRO A 85 14.82 29.27 -2.72
N GLN A 86 15.26 30.30 -3.45
CA GLN A 86 15.55 30.19 -4.89
C GLN A 86 16.90 29.53 -5.16
N GLU A 87 17.80 29.52 -4.17
CA GLU A 87 19.05 28.77 -4.24
C GLU A 87 18.81 27.36 -3.73
N THR A 88 19.00 26.38 -4.62
CA THR A 88 18.93 24.98 -4.24
C THR A 88 20.00 24.20 -4.97
N TYR A 89 20.78 23.45 -4.21
CA TYR A 89 21.91 22.66 -4.67
C TYR A 89 21.65 21.17 -4.39
N ASN A 90 22.37 20.30 -5.08
CA ASN A 90 22.32 18.87 -4.82
C ASN A 90 22.89 18.56 -3.43
N TYR A 91 22.40 17.51 -2.78
CA TYR A 91 22.87 17.14 -1.43
C TYR A 91 24.40 16.98 -1.32
N TYR A 92 25.04 16.36 -2.33
CA TYR A 92 26.50 16.19 -2.39
C TYR A 92 27.28 17.41 -2.87
N SER A 93 26.64 18.58 -2.96
CA SER A 93 27.36 19.86 -3.14
C SER A 93 28.19 20.22 -1.90
N LEU A 94 27.68 19.84 -0.71
CA LEU A 94 28.44 19.87 0.53
C LEU A 94 29.34 18.63 0.61
N PRO A 95 30.53 18.73 1.23
CA PRO A 95 31.52 17.66 1.28
C PRO A 95 31.14 16.58 2.31
N PHE A 96 29.93 16.05 2.21
CA PHE A 96 29.46 14.87 2.93
C PHE A 96 30.08 13.60 2.35
N CYS A 97 29.81 12.50 3.01
CA CYS A 97 30.26 11.19 2.57
C CYS A 97 29.50 10.79 1.32
N GLN A 98 30.26 10.68 0.22
CA GLN A 98 29.70 10.23 -1.03
C GLN A 98 29.54 8.71 -0.98
N PRO A 99 28.40 8.20 -1.48
CA PRO A 99 28.17 6.77 -1.63
C PRO A 99 29.20 6.14 -2.58
N ALA A 100 29.40 4.82 -2.47
CA ALA A 100 30.33 4.07 -3.31
C ALA A 100 30.04 4.22 -4.82
N GLU A 101 31.00 3.79 -5.67
CA GLU A 101 31.25 4.17 -7.07
C GLU A 101 30.06 4.30 -8.05
N ASN A 102 28.84 3.83 -7.74
CA ASN A 102 27.61 4.16 -8.45
C ASN A 102 26.40 4.07 -7.51
N PRO A 103 25.99 5.16 -6.83
CA PRO A 103 24.76 5.12 -6.05
C PRO A 103 23.55 4.87 -6.95
N ALA A 104 22.51 4.24 -6.40
CA ALA A 104 21.25 4.15 -7.13
C ALA A 104 20.66 5.57 -7.27
N HIS A 105 20.42 5.99 -8.51
CA HIS A 105 19.71 7.24 -8.80
C HIS A 105 18.26 6.91 -9.15
N LYS A 106 17.34 7.67 -8.56
CA LYS A 106 15.92 7.58 -8.85
C LYS A 106 15.44 8.92 -9.38
N TRP A 107 14.88 8.88 -10.58
CA TRP A 107 14.31 10.03 -11.27
C TRP A 107 12.80 9.92 -11.26
N GLY A 108 12.14 11.04 -11.02
CA GLY A 108 10.69 11.15 -11.13
C GLY A 108 10.23 11.33 -12.58
N GLY A 109 9.08 12.01 -12.74
CA GLY A 109 8.59 12.41 -14.06
C GLY A 109 9.43 13.52 -14.69
N LEU A 110 9.17 13.84 -15.96
CA LEU A 110 9.90 14.89 -16.70
C LEU A 110 9.94 16.24 -15.97
N GLY A 111 8.83 16.66 -15.37
CA GLY A 111 8.76 17.92 -14.61
C GLY A 111 9.63 17.92 -13.35
N GLU A 112 9.87 16.75 -12.76
CA GLU A 112 10.73 16.59 -11.59
C GLU A 112 12.21 16.68 -11.96
N VAL A 113 12.59 16.06 -13.09
CA VAL A 113 13.94 16.17 -13.66
C VAL A 113 14.26 17.61 -14.07
N LEU A 114 13.31 18.31 -14.71
CA LEU A 114 13.48 19.73 -15.08
C LEU A 114 13.58 20.65 -13.87
N GLY A 115 12.94 20.28 -12.74
CA GLY A 115 13.13 20.95 -11.47
C GLY A 115 14.49 20.66 -10.82
N GLY A 116 15.32 19.80 -11.42
CA GLY A 116 16.62 19.40 -10.88
C GLY A 116 16.53 18.44 -9.70
N ASN A 117 15.43 17.71 -9.54
CA ASN A 117 15.33 16.68 -8.50
C ASN A 117 16.08 15.43 -8.93
N GLU A 118 16.93 14.95 -8.04
CA GLU A 118 17.75 13.77 -8.21
C GLU A 118 17.80 13.03 -6.87
N LEU A 119 17.05 11.93 -6.76
CA LEU A 119 17.04 11.12 -5.55
C LEU A 119 18.21 10.15 -5.60
N ILE A 120 19.17 10.30 -4.70
CA ILE A 120 20.36 9.45 -4.62
C ILE A 120 20.29 8.62 -3.35
N ASP A 121 20.60 7.33 -3.45
CA ASP A 121 20.68 6.45 -2.28
C ASP A 121 21.85 6.89 -1.36
N SER A 122 21.55 7.17 -0.10
CA SER A 122 22.55 7.56 0.92
C SER A 122 23.38 6.38 1.44
N GLN A 123 22.98 5.13 1.16
CA GLN A 123 23.64 3.91 1.65
C GLN A 123 23.70 3.77 3.18
N ILE A 124 22.86 4.49 3.91
CA ILE A 124 22.75 4.38 5.37
C ILE A 124 21.83 3.21 5.71
N ASP A 125 22.33 2.24 6.50
CA ASP A 125 21.52 1.09 6.95
C ASP A 125 20.55 1.51 8.06
N ILE A 126 19.26 1.57 7.72
CA ILE A 126 18.17 1.85 8.66
C ILE A 126 17.21 0.66 8.62
N GLN A 127 17.00 0.00 9.76
CA GLN A 127 16.10 -1.16 9.84
C GLN A 127 14.75 -0.75 10.46
N PHE A 128 13.64 -1.15 9.84
CA PHE A 128 12.31 -0.83 10.36
C PHE A 128 12.03 -1.60 11.66
N LEU A 129 11.60 -0.87 12.70
CA LEU A 129 11.26 -1.40 14.04
C LEU A 129 12.38 -2.15 14.77
N LYS A 130 13.64 -1.95 14.37
CA LYS A 130 14.80 -2.53 15.05
C LYS A 130 15.83 -1.44 15.33
N ASN A 131 16.40 -1.47 16.53
CA ASN A 131 17.51 -0.58 16.85
C ASN A 131 18.75 -1.01 16.06
N VAL A 132 19.28 -0.08 15.28
CA VAL A 132 20.60 -0.19 14.64
C VAL A 132 21.61 0.49 15.57
N ASP A 133 22.76 -0.14 15.79
CA ASP A 133 23.82 0.43 16.62
C ASP A 133 24.33 1.74 16.01
N LYS A 134 24.57 2.74 16.86
CA LYS A 134 25.07 4.05 16.43
C LYS A 134 26.53 3.89 16.01
N GLY A 135 26.77 3.70 14.71
CA GLY A 135 28.09 3.69 14.10
C GLY A 135 28.37 5.00 13.34
N PRO A 136 29.66 5.36 13.14
CA PRO A 136 30.00 6.37 12.15
C PRO A 136 29.61 5.84 10.76
N ILE A 137 28.85 6.63 9.99
CA ILE A 137 28.51 6.29 8.60
C ILE A 137 29.79 6.21 7.76
N CYS A 138 30.74 7.09 8.06
CA CYS A 138 31.94 7.33 7.28
C CYS A 138 32.90 8.23 8.06
N THR A 139 34.19 8.18 7.69
CA THR A 139 35.21 9.11 8.19
C THR A 139 35.65 10.00 7.04
N ILE A 140 35.60 11.31 7.24
CA ILE A 140 36.06 12.30 6.26
C ILE A 140 37.20 13.12 6.83
N GLU A 141 38.21 13.38 6.00
CA GLU A 141 39.25 14.36 6.33
C GLU A 141 38.76 15.77 5.99
N LEU A 142 38.66 16.59 7.03
CA LEU A 142 38.22 17.98 6.98
C LEU A 142 39.44 18.88 6.73
N ASP A 143 39.56 19.36 5.49
CA ASP A 143 40.50 20.41 5.12
C ASP A 143 39.90 21.80 5.44
N ALA A 144 40.74 22.84 5.54
CA ALA A 144 40.32 24.20 5.88
C ALA A 144 39.17 24.71 4.98
N LYS A 145 39.20 24.36 3.69
CA LYS A 145 38.14 24.74 2.73
C LYS A 145 36.81 24.04 3.02
N LYS A 146 36.84 22.75 3.37
CA LYS A 146 35.62 21.99 3.70
C LYS A 146 35.00 22.47 5.00
N VAL A 147 35.85 22.83 5.98
CA VAL A 147 35.40 23.42 7.24
C VAL A 147 34.67 24.74 6.98
N GLN A 148 35.24 25.63 6.16
CA GLN A 148 34.58 26.88 5.79
C GLN A 148 33.21 26.63 5.12
N GLN A 149 33.13 25.70 4.16
CA GLN A 149 31.86 25.35 3.52
C GLN A 149 30.79 24.88 4.52
N PHE A 150 31.18 24.08 5.52
CA PHE A 150 30.25 23.67 6.57
C PHE A 150 29.86 24.83 7.49
N THR A 151 30.82 25.70 7.86
CA THR A 151 30.55 26.90 8.64
C THR A 151 29.55 27.81 7.94
N ASP A 152 29.77 28.10 6.66
CA ASP A 152 28.88 28.96 5.86
C ASP A 152 27.47 28.37 5.76
N ALA A 153 27.37 27.04 5.62
CA ALA A 153 26.09 26.33 5.59
C ALA A 153 25.35 26.37 6.93
N ILE A 154 26.08 26.28 8.05
CA ILE A 154 25.51 26.41 9.40
C ILE A 154 25.03 27.84 9.63
N GLU A 155 25.84 28.85 9.31
CA GLU A 155 25.49 30.27 9.48
C GLU A 155 24.28 30.65 8.65
N SER A 156 24.17 30.11 7.43
CA SER A 156 23.05 30.33 6.53
C SER A 156 21.81 29.47 6.84
N SER A 157 21.84 28.69 7.93
CA SER A 157 20.76 27.81 8.38
C SER A 157 20.24 26.91 7.26
N TYR A 158 21.13 26.10 6.67
CA TYR A 158 20.75 25.24 5.55
C TYR A 158 19.64 24.25 5.94
N TRP A 159 18.76 23.99 4.98
CA TRP A 159 17.76 22.93 5.05
C TRP A 159 18.15 21.79 4.11
N PHE A 160 17.69 20.59 4.44
CA PHE A 160 17.90 19.36 3.67
C PHE A 160 16.55 18.74 3.31
N GLU A 161 16.43 18.32 2.06
CA GLU A 161 15.34 17.49 1.57
C GLU A 161 15.76 16.03 1.54
N LEU A 162 15.12 15.22 2.37
CA LEU A 162 15.36 13.80 2.50
C LEU A 162 14.06 13.04 2.26
N PHE A 163 14.14 11.85 1.70
CA PHE A 163 12.99 10.98 1.46
C PHE A 163 13.23 9.59 2.06
N ILE A 164 12.35 9.18 2.97
CA ILE A 164 12.36 7.83 3.53
C ILE A 164 11.38 6.97 2.73
N GLY A 165 11.90 5.92 2.11
CA GLY A 165 11.11 5.11 1.19
C GLY A 165 10.60 5.90 -0.01
N THR A 166 9.47 5.47 -0.59
CA THR A 166 8.97 6.01 -1.86
C THR A 166 8.18 7.32 -1.76
N LYS A 167 7.73 7.80 -0.58
CA LYS A 167 6.79 8.95 -0.47
C LYS A 167 6.89 9.80 0.80
N ILE A 168 7.69 9.43 1.81
CA ILE A 168 7.78 10.23 3.04
C ILE A 168 8.89 11.26 2.87
N ARG A 169 8.52 12.53 2.72
CA ARG A 169 9.46 13.64 2.66
C ARG A 169 9.73 14.19 4.06
N ILE A 170 11.00 14.40 4.37
CA ILE A 170 11.49 14.96 5.62
C ILE A 170 12.31 16.21 5.30
N TRP A 171 12.01 17.28 6.01
CA TRP A 171 12.79 18.51 6.00
C TRP A 171 13.62 18.55 7.26
N LEU A 172 14.93 18.54 7.12
CA LEU A 172 15.85 18.73 8.23
C LEU A 172 16.44 20.14 8.12
N ILE A 173 16.62 20.83 9.24
CA ILE A 173 17.31 22.13 9.28
C ILE A 173 18.55 21.95 10.14
N VAL A 174 19.67 22.55 9.74
CA VAL A 174 20.88 22.63 10.58
C VAL A 174 20.57 23.51 11.79
N LEU A 175 20.06 22.91 12.86
CA LEU A 175 19.82 23.61 14.12
C LEU A 175 21.11 23.66 14.93
N CYS A 176 21.94 24.66 14.65
CA CYS A 176 23.07 25.03 15.53
C CYS A 176 22.60 25.23 16.99
N TRP A 177 21.36 25.69 17.17
CA TRP A 177 20.77 25.96 18.47
C TRP A 177 20.39 24.72 19.30
N LEU A 178 20.10 23.56 18.68
CA LEU A 178 19.72 22.36 19.43
C LEU A 178 20.92 21.72 20.13
N ILE A 179 22.12 21.81 19.54
CA ILE A 179 23.34 21.30 20.16
C ILE A 179 23.71 22.16 21.37
N PHE A 180 23.55 23.48 21.30
CA PHE A 180 23.76 24.37 22.44
C PHE A 180 22.76 24.12 23.58
N PHE A 181 21.48 23.86 23.28
CA PHE A 181 20.47 23.61 24.31
C PHE A 181 20.57 22.23 24.97
N LEU A 182 21.00 21.20 24.24
CA LEU A 182 21.13 19.83 24.77
C LEU A 182 22.44 19.58 25.53
N PHE A 183 23.48 20.40 25.33
CA PHE A 183 24.75 20.29 26.06
C PHE A 183 24.89 21.27 27.23
N TRP A 184 23.95 22.22 27.40
CA TRP A 184 23.93 23.19 28.50
C TRP A 184 22.80 22.95 29.52
N MET A 185 22.03 21.86 29.41
CA MET A 185 21.00 21.45 30.37
C MET A 185 21.38 20.15 31.08
#